data_AF-A0A1C3F127-F1
#
_entry.id   AF-A0A1C3F127-F1
#
_cell.length_a   1.000
_cell.length_b   1.000
_cell.length_c   1.000
_cell.angle_alpha   90.00
_cell.angle_beta   90.00
_cell.angle_gamma   90.00
#
_symmetry.space_group_name_H-M   'P 1'
#
loop_
_entity.id
_entity.type
_entity.pdbx_description
1 polymer ?
#
loop_
_entity_poly.entity_id
_entity_poly.type
_entity_poly.pdbx_seq_one_letter_code
_entity_poly.pdbx_strand_id
1 'polypeptide(L)'
;MKHRRNKVKREHGIIQNALLWLENLGCLGEVTDIIPGVIEVSHSSERGIVYKYETQTGCKLLLKSNGSIQEVFVVTKNPACVQEWVKKEFPSDALPLASNNTSARNQQSPARKKLSNVPQKSRHEEENQTSTRGLHHPKKHSYRKGQRAILGDQNSPNVAERLDLATLKALSHLKKSLENIRVQDAKAKFKNSLQK
;
A
#
# COMPACT_ATOMS: atom_id res chain seq x y z
N MET A 1 -11.99 22.75 -9.18
CA MET A 1 -12.30 21.44 -8.55
C MET A 1 -12.80 20.43 -9.60
N LYS A 2 -11.96 20.02 -10.56
CA LYS A 2 -12.44 19.30 -11.77
C LYS A 2 -12.42 17.76 -11.65
N HIS A 3 -11.78 17.18 -10.63
CA HIS A 3 -11.49 15.73 -10.60
C HIS A 3 -11.98 15.01 -9.34
N ARG A 4 -13.17 15.36 -8.82
CA ARG A 4 -13.83 14.61 -7.73
C ARG A 4 -15.04 13.84 -8.26
N ARG A 5 -15.15 12.56 -7.92
CA ARG A 5 -16.35 11.74 -8.13
C ARG A 5 -16.63 10.96 -6.86
N ASN A 6 -17.88 10.94 -6.40
CA ASN A 6 -18.30 10.27 -5.17
C ASN A 6 -17.41 10.61 -3.96
N LYS A 7 -17.08 11.90 -3.79
CA LYS A 7 -16.20 12.41 -2.71
C LYS A 7 -14.74 11.92 -2.78
N VAL A 8 -14.36 11.14 -3.79
CA VAL A 8 -12.98 10.67 -4.00
C VAL A 8 -12.27 11.61 -4.97
N LYS A 9 -11.12 12.15 -4.55
CA LYS A 9 -10.21 12.87 -5.45
C LYS A 9 -9.50 11.87 -6.37
N ARG A 10 -9.60 12.07 -7.69
CA ARG A 10 -9.03 11.18 -8.73
C ARG A 10 -7.79 11.72 -9.43
N GLU A 11 -7.21 12.81 -8.91
CA GLU A 11 -5.97 13.39 -9.48
C GLU A 11 -4.77 12.49 -9.24
N HIS A 12 -4.80 11.70 -8.18
CA HIS A 12 -3.81 10.67 -7.90
C HIS A 12 -4.30 9.33 -8.43
N GLY A 13 -3.36 8.53 -8.95
CA GLY A 13 -3.63 7.14 -9.28
C GLY A 13 -4.17 6.42 -8.05
N ILE A 14 -5.18 5.58 -8.24
CA ILE A 14 -5.78 4.76 -7.19
C ILE A 14 -5.30 3.32 -7.41
N ILE A 15 -4.87 2.65 -6.34
CA ILE A 15 -4.40 1.26 -6.46
C ILE A 15 -5.52 0.35 -6.98
N GLN A 16 -5.12 -0.71 -7.68
CA GLN A 16 -6.07 -1.59 -8.34
C GLN A 16 -7.04 -2.22 -7.32
N ASN A 17 -8.32 -2.18 -7.68
CA ASN A 17 -9.47 -2.63 -6.89
C ASN A 17 -9.83 -1.78 -5.65
N ALA A 18 -9.09 -0.71 -5.33
CA ALA A 18 -9.45 0.16 -4.22
C ALA A 18 -10.55 1.17 -4.54
N LEU A 19 -10.74 1.48 -5.83
CA LEU A 19 -11.75 2.46 -6.26
C LEU A 19 -13.16 2.10 -5.74
N LEU A 20 -13.58 0.84 -5.91
CA LEU A 20 -14.91 0.41 -5.45
C LEU A 20 -15.07 0.54 -3.94
N TRP A 21 -14.03 0.21 -3.18
CA TRP A 21 -14.05 0.32 -1.72
C TRP A 21 -14.15 1.77 -1.28
N LEU A 22 -13.41 2.67 -1.93
CA LEU A 22 -13.45 4.11 -1.63
C LEU A 22 -14.79 4.74 -2.02
N GLU A 23 -15.41 4.29 -3.12
CA GLU A 23 -16.75 4.74 -3.51
C GLU A 23 -17.82 4.27 -2.51
N ASN A 24 -17.76 3.02 -2.07
CA ASN A 24 -18.64 2.50 -1.02
C ASN A 24 -18.47 3.27 0.29
N LEU A 25 -17.22 3.59 0.66
CA LEU A 25 -16.94 4.42 1.83
C LEU A 25 -17.50 5.84 1.66
N GLY A 26 -17.41 6.41 0.46
CA GLY A 26 -17.94 7.73 0.12
C GLY A 26 -19.48 7.84 0.20
N CYS A 27 -20.19 6.72 0.08
CA CYS A 27 -21.64 6.65 0.27
C CYS A 27 -22.07 6.91 1.72
N LEU A 28 -21.16 6.80 2.69
CA LEU A 28 -21.46 7.15 4.08
C LEU A 28 -21.72 8.66 4.21
N GLY A 29 -22.80 9.02 4.91
CA GLY A 29 -23.20 10.41 5.14
C GLY A 29 -22.17 11.21 5.93
N GLU A 30 -21.46 10.56 6.85
CA GLU A 30 -20.44 11.16 7.72
C GLU A 30 -19.14 11.53 6.99
N VAL A 31 -18.86 10.86 5.87
CA VAL A 31 -17.65 11.09 5.08
C VAL A 31 -17.87 12.29 4.17
N THR A 32 -16.99 13.29 4.29
CA THR A 32 -17.05 14.53 3.51
C THR A 32 -16.16 14.46 2.28
N ASP A 33 -14.93 13.98 2.43
CA ASP A 33 -13.93 13.93 1.36
C ASP A 33 -12.99 12.73 1.55
N ILE A 34 -12.50 12.18 0.45
CA ILE A 34 -11.55 11.07 0.42
C ILE A 34 -10.37 11.48 -0.46
N ILE A 35 -9.20 11.49 0.14
CA ILE A 35 -7.96 12.00 -0.46
C ILE A 35 -6.96 10.83 -0.52
N PRO A 36 -6.85 10.15 -1.67
CA PRO A 36 -5.79 9.17 -1.87
C PRO A 36 -4.43 9.87 -1.94
N GLY A 37 -3.46 9.27 -1.26
CA GLY A 37 -2.07 9.70 -1.23
C GLY A 37 -1.20 8.96 -2.25
N VAL A 38 0.10 8.97 -1.99
CA VAL A 38 1.11 8.33 -2.84
C VAL A 38 0.96 6.80 -2.79
N ILE A 39 1.21 6.14 -3.93
CA ILE A 39 1.29 4.68 -4.02
C ILE A 39 2.74 4.28 -3.73
N GLU A 40 2.92 3.45 -2.72
CA GLU A 40 4.19 2.83 -2.37
C GLU A 40 4.21 1.38 -2.86
N VAL A 41 5.36 0.92 -3.34
CA VAL A 41 5.55 -0.48 -3.71
C VAL A 41 5.78 -1.30 -2.44
N SER A 42 5.11 -2.43 -2.32
CA SER A 42 5.27 -3.37 -1.22
C SER A 42 5.52 -4.77 -1.78
N HIS A 43 6.05 -5.68 -0.97
CA HIS A 43 6.22 -7.08 -1.34
C HIS A 43 5.12 -7.97 -0.73
N SER A 44 4.14 -7.39 -0.02
CA SER A 44 3.03 -8.13 0.56
C SER A 44 1.95 -8.44 -0.47
N SER A 45 1.45 -9.68 -0.45
CA SER A 45 0.28 -10.13 -1.21
C SER A 45 -1.04 -9.82 -0.49
N GLU A 46 -1.00 -9.19 0.68
CA GLU A 46 -2.19 -8.82 1.43
C GLU A 46 -3.06 -7.81 0.65
N ARG A 47 -4.36 -8.01 0.76
CA ARG A 47 -5.36 -7.16 0.12
C ARG A 47 -6.39 -6.71 1.15
N GLY A 48 -6.74 -5.43 1.12
CA GLY A 48 -7.82 -4.89 1.95
C GLY A 48 -7.55 -3.47 2.43
N ILE A 49 -8.37 -3.04 3.38
CA ILE A 49 -8.26 -1.73 4.02
C ILE A 49 -7.94 -1.94 5.49
N VAL A 50 -6.91 -1.24 5.97
CA VAL A 50 -6.52 -1.26 7.38
C VAL A 50 -6.69 0.15 7.94
N TYR A 51 -7.41 0.23 9.07
CA TYR A 51 -7.52 1.48 9.81
C TYR A 51 -6.21 1.75 10.56
N LYS A 52 -5.60 2.93 10.35
CA LYS A 52 -4.33 3.30 10.99
C LYS A 52 -4.56 4.10 12.27
N TYR A 53 -5.00 5.34 12.14
CA TYR A 53 -5.21 6.26 13.27
C TYR A 53 -6.12 7.42 12.92
N GLU A 54 -6.60 8.10 13.96
CA GLU A 54 -7.43 9.31 13.86
C GLU A 54 -6.60 10.56 13.66
N THR A 55 -7.14 11.50 12.92
CA THR A 55 -6.56 12.82 12.66
C THR A 55 -7.54 13.90 13.13
N GLN A 56 -7.10 15.14 13.29
CA GLN A 56 -7.98 16.22 13.73
C GLN A 56 -9.21 16.43 12.84
N THR A 57 -9.11 16.11 11.55
CA THR A 57 -10.18 16.32 10.55
C THR A 57 -10.87 15.03 10.09
N GLY A 58 -10.53 13.88 10.67
CA GLY A 58 -11.04 12.58 10.23
C GLY A 58 -10.10 11.42 10.57
N CYS A 59 -9.76 10.57 9.60
CA CYS A 59 -8.91 9.40 9.85
C CYS A 59 -8.00 9.03 8.67
N LYS A 60 -6.97 8.25 8.98
CA LYS A 60 -6.03 7.71 8.01
C LYS A 60 -6.24 6.21 7.84
N LEU A 61 -6.38 5.80 6.59
CA LEU A 61 -6.52 4.40 6.17
C LEU A 61 -5.30 3.99 5.35
N LEU A 62 -5.02 2.69 5.39
CA LEU A 62 -3.99 2.06 4.58
C LEU A 62 -4.66 1.05 3.64
N LEU A 63 -4.63 1.33 2.36
CA LEU A 63 -5.08 0.41 1.33
C LEU A 63 -3.92 -0.51 0.95
N LYS A 64 -4.16 -1.82 0.92
CA LYS A 64 -3.19 -2.83 0.47
C LYS A 64 -3.75 -3.56 -0.76
N SER A 65 -2.92 -3.73 -1.79
CA SER A 65 -3.28 -4.46 -3.00
C SER A 65 -2.03 -5.06 -3.65
N ASN A 66 -1.92 -6.40 -3.64
CA ASN A 66 -0.95 -7.22 -4.40
C ASN A 66 0.37 -6.51 -4.75
N GLY A 67 1.18 -6.19 -3.74
CA GLY A 67 2.49 -5.57 -3.92
C GLY A 67 2.47 -4.03 -4.02
N SER A 68 1.39 -3.39 -3.62
CA SER A 68 1.27 -1.93 -3.54
C SER A 68 0.45 -1.54 -2.33
N ILE A 69 0.84 -0.41 -1.74
CA ILE A 69 0.19 0.19 -0.57
C ILE A 69 -0.13 1.64 -0.92
N GLN A 70 -1.28 2.12 -0.47
CA GLN A 70 -1.66 3.51 -0.63
C GLN A 70 -2.28 4.03 0.66
N GLU A 71 -1.76 5.17 1.11
CA GLU A 71 -2.35 5.88 2.23
C GLU A 71 -3.56 6.70 1.74
N VAL A 72 -4.64 6.67 2.50
CA VAL A 72 -5.84 7.45 2.19
C VAL A 72 -6.24 8.25 3.42
N PHE A 73 -6.46 9.54 3.21
CA PHE A 73 -7.00 10.42 4.22
C PHE A 73 -8.49 10.61 3.98
N VAL A 74 -9.28 10.28 5.00
CA VAL A 74 -10.73 10.41 4.97
C VAL A 74 -11.10 11.57 5.87
N VAL A 75 -11.74 12.58 5.31
CA VAL A 75 -12.27 13.73 6.05
C VAL A 75 -13.67 13.35 6.53
N THR A 76 -13.85 13.22 7.84
CA THR A 76 -15.09 12.80 8.48
C THR A 76 -15.22 13.49 9.83
N LYS A 77 -16.45 13.80 10.24
CA LYS A 77 -16.74 14.28 11.59
C LYS A 77 -16.74 13.14 12.61
N ASN A 78 -17.00 11.92 12.16
CA ASN A 78 -17.09 10.73 12.98
C ASN A 78 -16.14 9.63 12.46
N PRO A 79 -14.90 9.54 12.98
CA PRO A 79 -13.95 8.52 12.57
C PRO A 79 -14.33 7.10 13.04
N ALA A 80 -15.10 6.98 14.13
CA ALA A 80 -15.53 5.68 14.66
C ALA A 80 -16.40 4.92 13.65
N CYS A 81 -17.32 5.60 12.96
CA CYS A 81 -18.13 4.99 11.89
C CYS A 81 -17.27 4.40 10.76
N VAL A 82 -16.17 5.07 10.40
CA VAL A 82 -15.24 4.57 9.38
C VAL A 82 -14.50 3.33 9.88
N GLN A 83 -14.07 3.34 11.14
CA GLN A 83 -13.40 2.19 11.75
C GLN A 83 -14.32 0.96 11.81
N GLU A 84 -15.58 1.14 12.19
CA GLU A 84 -16.59 0.08 12.21
C GLU A 84 -16.86 -0.46 10.81
N TRP A 85 -16.99 0.43 9.82
CA TRP A 85 -17.17 0.04 8.43
C TRP A 85 -16.00 -0.81 7.92
N VAL A 86 -14.75 -0.41 8.22
CA VAL A 86 -13.56 -1.18 7.84
C VAL A 86 -13.57 -2.56 8.50
N LYS A 87 -13.89 -2.65 9.80
CA LYS A 87 -13.97 -3.95 10.51
C LYS A 87 -15.05 -4.87 9.92
N LYS A 88 -16.17 -4.30 9.47
CA LYS A 88 -17.29 -5.03 8.88
C LYS A 88 -16.96 -5.57 7.49
N GLU A 89 -16.39 -4.73 6.63
CA GLU A 89 -16.09 -5.09 5.23
C GLU A 89 -14.79 -5.90 5.09
N PHE A 90 -13.82 -5.63 5.96
CA PHE A 90 -12.51 -6.29 5.99
C PHE A 90 -12.24 -6.79 7.41
N PRO A 91 -12.90 -7.87 7.85
CA PRO A 91 -12.54 -8.54 9.09
C PRO A 91 -11.10 -9.01 8.96
N SER A 92 -10.17 -8.23 9.51
CA SER A 92 -8.81 -8.69 9.70
C SER A 92 -8.86 -9.68 10.84
N ASP A 93 -8.56 -10.96 10.61
CA ASP A 93 -8.46 -12.01 11.65
C ASP A 93 -7.34 -11.74 12.69
N ALA A 94 -6.82 -10.52 12.75
CA ALA A 94 -5.93 -10.04 13.79
C ALA A 94 -6.72 -9.11 14.73
N LEU A 95 -7.19 -9.68 15.84
CA LEU A 95 -7.68 -8.94 17.01
C LEU A 95 -6.75 -7.74 17.33
N PRO A 96 -7.29 -6.51 17.47
CA PRO A 96 -6.47 -5.35 17.74
C PRO A 96 -6.46 -4.91 19.21
N LEU A 97 -5.29 -4.37 19.59
CA LEU A 97 -5.08 -3.16 20.41
C LEU A 97 -4.76 -3.31 21.92
N ALA A 98 -3.51 -2.95 22.26
CA ALA A 98 -3.25 -2.02 23.35
C ALA A 98 -2.13 -1.06 22.90
N SER A 99 -2.51 0.14 22.46
CA SER A 99 -1.58 1.27 22.33
C SER A 99 -2.13 2.39 23.20
N ASN A 100 -1.71 2.38 24.46
CA ASN A 100 -1.93 3.44 25.42
C ASN A 100 -0.90 4.54 25.15
N ASN A 101 -1.32 5.64 24.52
CA ASN A 101 -0.54 6.88 24.52
C ASN A 101 -1.31 7.96 25.29
N THR A 102 -1.21 7.91 26.61
CA THR A 102 -1.53 9.05 27.49
C THR A 102 -0.42 10.09 27.37
N SER A 103 -0.66 11.14 26.58
CA SER A 103 0.08 12.39 26.70
C SER A 103 -0.45 13.18 27.89
N ALA A 104 0.19 13.06 29.04
CA ALA A 104 0.00 13.97 30.16
C ALA A 104 1.10 15.05 30.12
N ARG A 105 0.68 16.22 29.66
CA ARG A 105 1.30 17.53 29.88
C ARG A 105 1.59 17.73 31.37
N ASN A 106 2.83 18.04 31.75
CA ASN A 106 3.04 18.86 32.95
C ASN A 106 4.23 19.82 32.76
N GLN A 107 3.91 21.10 32.83
CA GLN A 107 4.85 22.21 32.90
C GLN A 107 5.22 22.40 34.38
N GLN A 108 6.51 22.53 34.71
CA GLN A 108 7.07 23.54 35.64
C GLN A 108 8.52 23.22 36.03
N SER A 109 9.43 24.11 35.63
CA SER A 109 10.70 24.45 36.32
C SER A 109 10.42 25.15 37.67
N PRO A 110 11.40 25.48 38.57
CA PRO A 110 12.88 25.52 38.45
C PRO A 110 13.67 25.03 39.71
N ALA A 111 15.02 24.90 39.63
CA ALA A 111 15.99 25.45 40.63
C ALA A 111 17.44 24.91 40.47
N ARG A 112 18.36 25.88 40.23
CA ARG A 112 19.77 26.02 40.63
C ARG A 112 20.52 24.83 41.27
N LYS A 113 21.75 24.59 40.76
CA LYS A 113 23.02 24.83 41.50
C LYS A 113 24.24 24.84 40.55
N LYS A 114 25.16 25.76 40.87
CA LYS A 114 26.40 26.15 40.18
C LYS A 114 27.55 25.18 40.46
N LEU A 115 28.58 25.21 39.59
CA LEU A 115 30.04 25.12 39.82
C LEU A 115 30.66 24.63 38.48
N SER A 116 31.76 25.10 37.90
CA SER A 116 32.66 26.25 38.03
C SER A 116 33.78 26.05 36.99
N ASN A 117 34.34 27.15 36.45
CA ASN A 117 35.70 27.31 35.88
C ASN A 117 36.04 26.88 34.42
N VAL A 118 35.90 27.85 33.47
CA VAL A 118 36.94 28.60 32.69
C VAL A 118 38.43 28.15 32.87
N PRO A 119 39.40 28.30 31.92
CA PRO A 119 39.44 29.16 30.69
C PRO A 119 39.99 28.55 29.36
N GLN A 120 39.82 29.35 28.30
CA GLN A 120 40.44 29.31 26.96
C GLN A 120 41.96 29.57 26.96
N LYS A 121 42.71 28.98 26.01
CA LYS A 121 43.96 29.51 25.39
C LYS A 121 44.36 28.64 24.17
N SER A 122 44.19 29.05 22.92
CA SER A 122 45.00 29.95 22.05
C SER A 122 46.19 29.30 21.32
N ARG A 123 46.27 29.56 20.01
CA ARG A 123 47.44 30.02 19.21
C ARG A 123 48.25 29.07 18.29
N HIS A 124 48.43 29.59 17.06
CA HIS A 124 49.51 29.52 16.04
C HIS A 124 49.84 28.16 15.40
N GLU A 125 49.62 27.98 14.08
CA GLU A 125 50.50 28.32 12.93
C GLU A 125 51.80 27.51 12.91
N GLU A 126 52.00 26.66 11.89
CA GLU A 126 53.04 26.89 10.87
C GLU A 126 52.99 25.88 9.72
N GLU A 127 53.48 26.37 8.59
CA GLU A 127 53.55 25.87 7.21
C GLU A 127 54.56 24.72 7.04
N ASN A 128 54.39 23.88 5.99
CA ASN A 128 55.33 23.79 4.83
C ASN A 128 55.17 22.49 3.99
N GLN A 129 54.89 22.67 2.69
CA GLN A 129 55.59 22.09 1.50
C GLN A 129 55.63 20.55 1.33
N THR A 130 55.43 19.86 0.18
CA THR A 130 55.61 20.15 -1.26
C THR A 130 55.01 19.00 -2.15
N SER A 131 54.57 19.36 -3.38
CA SER A 131 54.73 18.71 -4.72
C SER A 131 54.69 17.16 -4.86
N THR A 132 53.92 16.51 -5.76
CA THR A 132 54.03 16.52 -7.24
C THR A 132 52.99 15.58 -7.90
N ARG A 133 52.48 16.01 -9.07
CA ARG A 133 52.10 15.27 -10.31
C ARG A 133 51.56 13.81 -10.25
N GLY A 134 50.38 13.62 -10.86
CA GLY A 134 50.00 12.35 -11.50
C GLY A 134 48.55 12.30 -12.00
N LEU A 135 48.30 12.74 -13.23
CA LEU A 135 47.08 12.43 -14.00
C LEU A 135 46.94 10.90 -14.18
N HIS A 136 45.71 10.36 -14.25
CA HIS A 136 45.23 9.45 -15.32
C HIS A 136 43.77 8.94 -15.10
N HIS A 137 42.89 9.49 -15.94
CA HIS A 137 41.68 8.97 -16.62
C HIS A 137 40.57 8.11 -15.94
N PRO A 138 39.29 8.46 -16.16
CA PRO A 138 38.13 7.60 -15.88
C PRO A 138 37.87 6.58 -17.00
N LYS A 139 37.68 5.31 -16.65
CA LYS A 139 37.26 4.26 -17.60
C LYS A 139 35.77 4.38 -17.92
N LYS A 140 35.48 4.79 -19.15
CA LYS A 140 34.22 4.60 -19.88
C LYS A 140 33.93 3.10 -20.04
N HIS A 141 32.76 2.63 -19.61
CA HIS A 141 32.25 1.33 -20.05
C HIS A 141 31.34 1.54 -21.28
N SER A 142 31.79 0.97 -22.39
CA SER A 142 31.20 1.08 -23.72
C SER A 142 29.85 0.39 -23.82
N TYR A 143 28.87 1.08 -24.42
CA TYR A 143 27.71 0.48 -25.07
C TYR A 143 28.18 -0.48 -26.16
N ARG A 144 27.89 -1.78 -26.01
CA ARG A 144 28.01 -2.74 -27.11
C ARG A 144 26.74 -2.71 -27.93
N LYS A 145 26.84 -2.01 -29.06
CA LYS A 145 25.96 -2.05 -30.23
C LYS A 145 26.11 -3.43 -30.88
N GLY A 146 25.11 -4.29 -30.70
CA GLY A 146 24.93 -5.52 -31.46
C GLY A 146 23.73 -5.37 -32.38
N GLN A 147 23.98 -4.99 -33.64
CA GLN A 147 23.00 -5.21 -34.71
C GLN A 147 23.01 -6.71 -35.03
N ARG A 148 21.89 -7.41 -34.78
CA ARG A 148 21.52 -8.62 -35.51
C ARG A 148 20.01 -8.64 -35.74
N ALA A 149 19.69 -8.64 -37.03
CA ALA A 149 18.51 -9.16 -37.70
C ALA A 149 17.11 -8.90 -37.10
N ILE A 150 16.36 -8.07 -37.80
CA ILE A 150 14.91 -8.13 -37.90
C ILE A 150 14.56 -9.50 -38.52
N LEU A 151 14.07 -10.42 -37.70
CA LEU A 151 13.36 -11.61 -38.12
C LEU A 151 12.19 -11.75 -37.16
N GLY A 152 10.98 -11.48 -37.66
CA GLY A 152 9.76 -11.68 -36.91
C GLY A 152 9.62 -13.16 -36.58
N ASP A 153 9.74 -13.51 -35.31
CA ASP A 153 9.39 -14.83 -34.81
C ASP A 153 8.04 -14.73 -34.11
N GLN A 154 6.99 -15.15 -34.82
CA GLN A 154 5.61 -15.22 -34.31
C GLN A 154 5.39 -16.41 -33.37
N ASN A 155 6.42 -16.85 -32.66
CA ASN A 155 6.40 -18.01 -31.78
C ASN A 155 6.80 -17.64 -30.34
N SER A 156 6.25 -16.55 -29.79
CA SER A 156 6.15 -16.45 -28.34
C SER A 156 5.05 -17.44 -27.91
N PRO A 157 5.35 -18.54 -27.20
CA PRO A 157 4.32 -19.46 -26.76
C PRO A 157 3.32 -18.68 -25.91
N ASN A 158 2.06 -18.71 -26.34
CA ASN A 158 0.95 -18.10 -25.63
C ASN A 158 1.01 -18.57 -24.17
N VAL A 159 0.74 -17.70 -23.19
CA VAL A 159 0.86 -18.03 -21.76
C VAL A 159 0.06 -19.31 -21.41
N ALA A 160 -0.97 -19.63 -22.20
CA ALA A 160 -1.73 -20.87 -22.15
C ALA A 160 -0.90 -22.16 -22.35
N GLU A 161 0.18 -22.12 -23.14
CA GLU A 161 1.06 -23.27 -23.41
C GLU A 161 2.13 -23.52 -22.34
N ARG A 162 2.31 -22.60 -21.37
CA ARG A 162 3.26 -22.77 -20.26
C ARG A 162 2.67 -23.47 -19.04
N LEU A 163 1.44 -23.99 -19.13
CA LEU A 163 0.82 -24.71 -18.03
C LEU A 163 1.29 -26.18 -18.02
N ASP A 164 1.80 -26.62 -16.89
CA ASP A 164 2.13 -28.02 -16.66
C ASP A 164 0.88 -28.90 -16.81
N LEU A 165 1.07 -30.14 -17.28
CA LEU A 165 0.00 -31.11 -17.49
C LEU A 165 -0.79 -31.37 -16.19
N ALA A 166 -0.10 -31.33 -15.04
CA ALA A 166 -0.71 -31.42 -13.73
C ALA A 166 -1.69 -30.27 -13.46
N THR A 167 -1.31 -29.04 -13.83
CA THR A 167 -2.15 -27.84 -13.66
C THR A 167 -3.39 -27.91 -14.54
N LEU A 168 -3.25 -28.33 -15.80
CA LEU A 168 -4.38 -28.50 -16.71
C LEU A 168 -5.39 -29.54 -16.19
N LYS A 169 -4.90 -30.66 -15.66
CA LYS A 169 -5.76 -31.68 -15.02
C LYS A 169 -6.47 -31.12 -13.80
N ALA A 170 -5.77 -30.40 -12.92
CA ALA A 170 -6.36 -29.79 -11.73
C ALA A 170 -7.49 -28.80 -12.10
N LEU A 171 -7.26 -27.94 -13.09
CA LEU A 171 -8.28 -26.99 -13.58
C LEU A 171 -9.50 -27.71 -14.18
N SER A 172 -9.28 -28.78 -14.94
CA SER A 172 -10.36 -29.60 -15.49
C SER A 172 -11.21 -30.25 -14.39
N HIS A 173 -10.59 -30.82 -13.36
CA HIS A 173 -11.28 -31.38 -12.21
C HIS A 173 -12.09 -30.32 -11.44
N LEU A 174 -11.52 -29.14 -11.23
CA LEU A 174 -12.20 -28.04 -10.55
C LEU A 174 -13.41 -27.56 -11.34
N LYS A 175 -13.29 -27.41 -12.66
CA LYS A 175 -14.41 -27.06 -13.54
C LYS A 175 -15.56 -28.08 -13.42
N LYS A 176 -15.24 -29.37 -13.50
CA LYS A 176 -16.23 -30.45 -13.39
C LYS A 176 -16.91 -30.48 -12.02
N SER A 177 -16.16 -30.20 -10.95
CA SER A 177 -16.70 -30.09 -9.59
C SER A 177 -17.71 -28.95 -9.47
N LEU A 178 -17.37 -27.76 -9.99
CA LEU A 178 -18.28 -26.60 -9.96
C LEU A 178 -19.54 -26.81 -10.80
N GLU A 179 -19.44 -27.48 -11.96
CA GLU A 179 -20.61 -27.83 -12.77
C GLU A 179 -21.54 -28.79 -12.03
N ASN A 180 -20.99 -29.81 -11.36
CA ASN A 180 -21.78 -30.75 -10.56
C ASN A 180 -22.49 -30.06 -9.39
N ILE A 181 -21.82 -29.13 -8.69
CA ILE A 181 -22.42 -28.36 -7.60
C ILE A 181 -23.60 -27.53 -8.11
N ARG A 182 -23.43 -26.83 -9.24
CA ARG A 182 -24.53 -26.06 -9.86
C ARG A 182 -25.74 -26.92 -10.21
N VAL A 183 -25.51 -28.13 -10.74
CA VAL A 183 -26.58 -29.06 -11.08
C VAL A 183 -27.29 -29.57 -9.82
N GLN A 184 -26.56 -29.85 -8.74
CA GLN A 184 -27.16 -30.24 -7.47
C GLN A 184 -27.97 -29.12 -6.82
N ASP A 185 -27.46 -27.88 -6.83
CA ASP A 185 -28.17 -26.71 -6.31
C ASP A 185 -29.45 -26.44 -7.10
N ALA A 186 -29.42 -26.56 -8.43
CA ALA A 186 -30.60 -26.43 -9.27
C ALA A 186 -31.64 -27.52 -8.96
N LYS A 187 -31.20 -28.78 -8.78
CA LYS A 187 -32.07 -29.91 -8.44
C LYS A 187 -32.68 -29.78 -7.04
N ALA A 188 -31.92 -29.30 -6.06
CA ALA A 188 -32.40 -29.04 -4.71
C ALA A 188 -33.46 -27.92 -4.68
N LYS A 189 -33.24 -26.84 -5.43
CA LYS A 189 -34.22 -25.75 -5.58
C LYS A 189 -35.53 -26.23 -6.23
N PHE A 190 -35.44 -27.07 -7.26
CA PHE A 190 -36.62 -27.63 -7.92
C PHE A 190 -37.42 -28.59 -7.02
N LYS A 191 -36.74 -29.42 -6.22
CA LYS A 191 -37.40 -30.33 -5.27
C LYS A 191 -38.14 -29.59 -4.15
N ASN A 192 -37.59 -28.47 -3.68
CA ASN A 192 -38.22 -27.64 -2.66
C ASN A 192 -39.43 -26.83 -3.17
N SER A 193 -39.56 -26.60 -4.48
CA SER A 193 -40.72 -25.91 -5.04
C SER A 193 -41.91 -26.84 -5.33
N LEU A 194 -41.72 -28.16 -5.37
CA LEU A 194 -42.78 -29.14 -5.55
C LEU A 194 -43.45 -29.60 -4.24
N GLN A 195 -42.93 -29.17 -3.08
CA GLN A 195 -43.44 -29.53 -1.75
C GLN A 195 -44.20 -28.37 -1.05
N LYS A 196 -44.60 -27.35 -1.81
CA LYS A 196 -45.46 -26.25 -1.34
C LYS A 196 -46.75 -26.18 -2.15
#